data_AF-A0A023NB90-F1
#
_entry.id   AF-A0A023NB90-F1
#
_cell.length_a   1.000
_cell.length_b   1.000
_cell.length_c   1.000
_cell.angle_alpha   90.00
_cell.angle_beta   90.00
_cell.angle_gamma   90.00
#
_symmetry.space_group_name_H-M   'P 1'
#
loop_
_entity.id
_entity.type
_entity.pdbx_description
1 polymer ?
#
loop_
_entity_poly.entity_id
_entity_poly.type
_entity_poly.pdbx_seq_one_letter_code
_entity_poly.pdbx_strand_id
1 'polypeptide(L)'
;CKPSCGWSGKASVTSPVKSCDKSDNPLADMNAKNGCESGGSAFMCTGQSPWAVNDNLAYGFAAVKLAGGSESSWCCACYELTFTSGPVNGQKMIVQATNTGGDLGDNHFDIQM
;
A
#
# COMPACT_ATOMS: atom_id res chain seq x y z
N CYS A 1 9.65 -0.41 -4.64
CA CYS A 1 10.31 0.18 -3.45
C CYS A 1 9.81 -0.51 -2.19
N LYS A 2 10.46 -0.30 -1.05
CA LYS A 2 9.86 -0.59 0.27
C LYS A 2 8.65 0.33 0.51
N PRO A 3 7.48 -0.19 0.90
CA PRO A 3 6.31 0.64 1.21
C PRO A 3 6.57 1.56 2.41
N SER A 4 6.08 2.81 2.37
CA SER A 4 6.34 3.79 3.43
C SER A 4 5.74 3.37 4.79
N CYS A 5 4.60 2.69 4.81
CA CYS A 5 4.02 2.13 6.04
C CYS A 5 4.74 0.86 6.53
N GLY A 6 5.79 0.41 5.82
CA GLY A 6 6.69 -0.66 6.26
C GLY A 6 7.83 -0.19 7.15
N TRP A 7 7.89 1.11 7.48
CA TRP A 7 8.80 1.65 8.50
C TRP A 7 8.13 1.69 9.87
N SER A 8 8.89 1.35 10.92
CA SER A 8 8.44 1.47 12.30
C SER A 8 8.10 2.92 12.67
N GLY A 9 7.08 3.11 13.50
CA GLY A 9 6.69 4.42 14.03
C GLY A 9 5.88 5.30 13.08
N LYS A 10 5.49 4.80 11.90
CA LYS A 10 4.66 5.55 10.95
C LYS A 10 3.21 5.72 11.40
N ALA A 11 2.66 4.72 12.09
CA ALA A 11 1.31 4.73 12.68
C ALA A 11 1.24 3.81 13.91
N SER A 12 0.16 3.92 14.67
CA SER A 12 -0.13 3.03 15.81
C SER A 12 -0.72 1.71 15.31
N VAL A 13 0.15 0.75 14.98
CA VAL A 13 -0.20 -0.56 14.40
C VAL A 13 0.46 -1.70 15.17
N THR A 14 -0.08 -2.91 15.05
CA THR A 14 0.50 -4.12 15.67
C THR A 14 1.86 -4.48 15.08
N SER A 15 2.04 -4.26 13.78
CA SER A 15 3.32 -4.35 13.07
C SER A 15 3.28 -3.49 11.80
N PRO A 16 4.40 -2.91 11.36
CA PRO A 16 4.48 -2.26 10.05
C PRO A 16 4.16 -3.21 8.89
N VAL A 17 3.87 -2.64 7.73
CA VAL A 17 3.67 -3.41 6.50
C VAL A 17 4.93 -4.21 6.17
N LYS A 18 4.76 -5.49 5.87
CA LYS A 18 5.89 -6.38 5.61
C LYS A 18 6.58 -6.00 4.30
N SER A 19 7.90 -6.01 4.31
CA SER A 19 8.73 -5.91 3.09
C SER A 19 9.34 -7.26 2.78
N CYS A 20 9.73 -7.48 1.53
CA CYS A 20 10.39 -8.70 1.09
C CYS A 20 11.76 -8.41 0.47
N ASP A 21 12.63 -9.40 0.43
CA ASP A 21 13.87 -9.32 -0.34
C ASP A 21 13.61 -9.46 -1.86
N LYS A 22 14.68 -9.41 -2.67
CA LYS A 22 14.59 -9.53 -4.14
C LYS A 22 14.03 -10.87 -4.64
N SER A 23 13.97 -11.89 -3.78
CA SER A 23 13.46 -13.22 -4.09
C SER A 23 12.09 -13.45 -3.44
N ASP A 24 11.43 -12.36 -3.01
CA ASP A 24 10.13 -12.34 -2.35
C ASP A 24 10.08 -13.03 -0.98
N ASN A 25 11.22 -13.19 -0.30
CA ASN A 25 11.22 -13.70 1.07
C ASN A 25 10.87 -12.56 2.05
N PRO A 26 9.91 -12.76 2.96
CA PRO A 26 9.56 -11.74 3.95
C PRO A 26 10.74 -11.38 4.86
N LEU A 27 11.02 -10.08 4.98
CA LEU A 27 12.06 -9.56 5.86
C LEU A 27 11.53 -9.42 7.28
N ALA A 28 12.31 -9.89 8.26
CA ALA A 28 12.04 -9.65 9.69
C ALA A 28 12.57 -8.27 10.13
N ASP A 29 13.64 -7.79 9.50
CA ASP A 29 14.22 -6.48 9.79
C ASP A 29 13.38 -5.35 9.17
N MET A 30 12.58 -4.69 10.01
CA MET A 30 11.78 -3.52 9.61
C MET A 30 12.65 -2.29 9.29
N ASN A 31 13.94 -2.28 9.63
CA ASN A 31 14.88 -1.22 9.29
C ASN A 31 15.65 -1.50 7.98
N ALA A 32 15.40 -2.65 7.34
CA ALA A 32 16.03 -2.98 6.07
C ALA A 32 15.81 -1.85 5.04
N LYS A 33 16.92 -1.44 4.42
CA LYS A 33 16.99 -0.25 3.55
C LYS A 33 16.13 -0.44 2.31
N ASN A 34 15.44 0.63 1.90
CA ASN A 34 14.58 0.65 0.73
C ASN A 34 15.36 0.26 -0.53
N GLY A 35 14.91 -0.77 -1.25
CA GLY A 35 15.51 -1.26 -2.49
C GLY A 35 15.50 -0.26 -3.65
N CYS A 36 14.74 0.84 -3.55
CA CYS A 36 14.82 1.96 -4.49
C CYS A 36 15.97 2.94 -4.20
N GLU A 37 16.70 2.73 -3.11
CA GLU A 37 17.92 3.46 -2.78
C GLU A 37 19.15 2.58 -3.05
N SER A 38 20.30 3.21 -3.34
CA SER A 38 21.55 2.48 -3.55
C SER A 38 21.90 1.60 -2.36
N GLY A 39 22.13 0.30 -2.61
CA GLY A 39 22.43 -0.70 -1.59
C GLY A 39 21.24 -1.17 -0.74
N GLY A 40 20.01 -0.82 -1.12
CA GLY A 40 18.80 -1.32 -0.46
C GLY A 40 18.48 -2.77 -0.76
N SER A 41 17.75 -3.42 0.16
CA SER A 41 17.38 -4.83 0.07
C SER A 41 15.90 -5.11 0.34
N ALA A 42 15.12 -4.10 0.73
CA ALA A 42 13.70 -4.23 1.02
C ALA A 42 12.81 -3.72 -0.12
N PHE A 43 11.90 -4.57 -0.57
CA PHE A 43 10.98 -4.35 -1.66
C PHE A 43 9.53 -4.61 -1.20
N MET A 44 8.57 -4.24 -2.05
CA MET A 44 7.18 -4.65 -1.89
C MET A 44 7.08 -6.17 -2.11
N CYS A 45 6.34 -6.87 -1.26
CA CYS A 45 6.12 -8.31 -1.43
C CYS A 45 5.10 -8.58 -2.54
N THR A 46 5.26 -9.64 -3.33
CA THR A 46 4.28 -10.00 -4.38
C THR A 46 2.93 -10.42 -3.80
N GLY A 47 2.90 -10.95 -2.57
CA GLY A 47 1.66 -11.20 -1.83
C GLY A 47 0.85 -9.94 -1.52
N GLN A 48 1.37 -8.74 -1.81
CA GLN A 48 0.65 -7.47 -1.73
C GLN A 48 0.16 -6.97 -3.10
N SER A 49 -0.16 -7.90 -4.00
CA SER A 49 -0.86 -7.66 -5.26
C SER A 49 -2.39 -7.75 -5.10
N PRO A 50 -3.19 -7.11 -5.97
CA PRO A 50 -4.64 -7.16 -5.91
C PRO A 50 -5.19 -8.50 -6.40
N TRP A 51 -6.39 -8.86 -5.95
CA TRP A 51 -7.09 -10.05 -6.42
C TRP A 51 -8.60 -9.82 -6.48
N ALA A 52 -9.27 -10.48 -7.43
CA ALA A 52 -10.71 -10.48 -7.52
C ALA A 52 -11.32 -11.46 -6.50
N VAL A 53 -12.34 -11.01 -5.79
CA VAL A 53 -13.22 -11.86 -4.97
C VAL A 53 -14.32 -12.43 -5.86
N ASN A 54 -14.88 -11.58 -6.72
CA ASN A 54 -15.84 -11.90 -7.78
C ASN A 54 -15.85 -10.76 -8.81
N ASP A 55 -16.75 -10.82 -9.79
CA ASP A 55 -16.86 -9.84 -10.88
C ASP A 55 -17.16 -8.40 -10.43
N ASN A 56 -17.61 -8.19 -9.19
CA ASN A 56 -17.99 -6.88 -8.65
C ASN A 56 -17.12 -6.40 -7.48
N LEU A 57 -16.26 -7.26 -6.93
CA LEU A 57 -15.43 -6.94 -5.76
C LEU A 57 -14.01 -7.46 -5.93
N ALA A 58 -13.05 -6.57 -5.71
CA ALA A 58 -11.63 -6.90 -5.56
C ALA A 58 -11.08 -6.46 -4.19
N TYR A 59 -9.99 -7.09 -3.77
CA TYR A 59 -9.14 -6.61 -2.68
C TYR A 59 -7.78 -6.20 -3.23
N GLY A 60 -7.07 -5.34 -2.51
CA GLY A 60 -5.69 -5.01 -2.84
C GLY A 60 -5.07 -3.99 -1.90
N PHE A 61 -4.11 -3.25 -2.44
CA PHE A 61 -3.25 -2.34 -1.69
C PHE A 61 -3.05 -1.06 -2.49
N ALA A 62 -2.79 0.05 -1.81
CA ALA A 62 -2.58 1.33 -2.47
C ALA A 62 -1.56 2.21 -1.74
N ALA A 63 -0.89 3.07 -2.51
CA ALA A 63 -0.32 4.29 -1.95
C ALA A 63 -1.41 5.36 -1.87
N VAL A 64 -1.47 6.11 -0.77
CA VAL A 64 -2.54 7.10 -0.55
C VAL A 64 -2.00 8.46 -0.15
N LYS A 65 -2.75 9.50 -0.52
CA LYS A 65 -2.61 10.87 -0.04
C LYS A 65 -4.00 11.41 0.25
N LEU A 66 -4.39 11.46 1.52
CA LEU A 66 -5.73 11.88 1.93
C LEU A 66 -5.72 13.30 2.51
N ALA A 67 -6.67 14.12 2.09
CA ALA A 67 -6.79 15.49 2.58
C ALA A 67 -7.01 15.51 4.10
N GLY A 68 -6.29 16.40 4.80
CA GLY A 68 -6.42 16.55 6.26
C GLY A 68 -5.82 15.39 7.08
N GLY A 69 -5.18 14.42 6.44
CA GLY A 69 -4.52 13.29 7.09
C GLY A 69 -3.00 13.32 6.99
N SER A 70 -2.39 12.33 7.63
CA SER A 70 -0.96 12.01 7.49
C SER A 70 -0.75 10.49 7.54
N GLU A 71 0.49 10.03 7.37
CA GLU A 71 0.83 8.61 7.49
C GLU A 71 0.34 7.97 8.79
N SER A 72 0.33 8.71 9.90
CA SER A 72 -0.16 8.18 11.17
C SER A 72 -1.66 7.87 11.18
N SER A 73 -2.43 8.49 10.28
CA SER A 73 -3.87 8.33 10.16
C SER A 73 -4.29 7.27 9.14
N TRP A 74 -3.51 7.08 8.07
CA TRP A 74 -3.89 6.16 6.98
C TRP A 74 -3.03 4.91 6.90
N CYS A 75 -1.82 4.87 7.47
CA CYS A 75 -0.99 3.68 7.32
C CYS A 75 -1.68 2.46 7.93
N CYS A 76 -1.81 1.42 7.11
CA CYS A 76 -2.53 0.17 7.37
C CYS A 76 -4.05 0.28 7.47
N ALA A 77 -4.65 1.46 7.30
CA ALA A 77 -6.09 1.63 7.21
C ALA A 77 -6.64 1.00 5.92
N CYS A 78 -7.89 0.55 5.96
CA CYS A 78 -8.58 -0.01 4.81
C CYS A 78 -9.72 0.90 4.36
N TYR A 79 -9.92 0.99 3.04
CA TYR A 79 -10.95 1.82 2.41
C TYR A 79 -11.70 1.01 1.36
N GLU A 80 -13.03 1.12 1.34
CA GLU A 80 -13.85 0.63 0.22
C GLU A 80 -13.98 1.73 -0.82
N LEU A 81 -13.45 1.48 -2.01
CA LEU A 81 -13.61 2.32 -3.18
C LEU A 81 -14.77 1.78 -4.00
N THR A 82 -15.67 2.68 -4.44
CA THR A 82 -16.65 2.39 -5.50
C THR A 82 -16.24 3.22 -6.70
N PHE A 83 -15.89 2.56 -7.81
CA PHE A 83 -15.49 3.26 -9.03
C PHE A 83 -16.69 3.99 -9.64
N THR A 84 -16.47 5.21 -10.14
CA THR A 84 -17.53 6.10 -10.66
C THR A 84 -17.43 6.38 -12.16
N SER A 85 -16.43 5.81 -12.83
CA SER A 85 -16.17 5.99 -14.26
C SER A 85 -15.32 4.84 -14.83
N GLY A 86 -15.06 4.87 -16.14
CA GLY A 86 -14.28 3.85 -16.83
C GLY A 86 -15.00 2.49 -16.95
N PRO A 87 -14.29 1.44 -17.42
CA PRO A 87 -14.88 0.12 -17.66
C PRO A 87 -15.30 -0.62 -16.38
N VAL A 88 -14.81 -0.19 -15.22
CA VAL A 88 -15.11 -0.79 -13.90
C VAL A 88 -16.12 0.03 -13.09
N ASN A 89 -16.83 0.98 -13.72
CA ASN A 89 -17.81 1.82 -13.04
C ASN A 89 -18.86 0.98 -12.28
N GLY A 90 -19.07 1.32 -11.00
CA GLY A 90 -19.95 0.62 -10.08
C GLY A 90 -19.33 -0.61 -9.40
N GLN A 91 -18.20 -1.13 -9.89
CA GLN A 91 -17.46 -2.17 -9.17
C GLN A 91 -16.79 -1.59 -7.92
N LYS A 92 -16.44 -2.49 -6.99
CA LYS A 92 -15.86 -2.12 -5.71
C LYS A 92 -14.46 -2.72 -5.55
N MET A 93 -13.60 -1.98 -4.86
CA MET A 93 -12.30 -2.46 -4.43
C MET A 93 -12.04 -2.04 -3.00
N ILE A 94 -11.72 -3.00 -2.12
CA ILE A 94 -11.27 -2.69 -0.77
C ILE A 94 -9.74 -2.73 -0.75
N VAL A 95 -9.12 -1.61 -0.39
CA VAL A 95 -7.67 -1.45 -0.40
C VAL A 95 -7.13 -1.17 0.98
N GLN A 96 -5.98 -1.76 1.33
CA GLN A 96 -5.16 -1.31 2.44
C GLN A 96 -4.16 -0.25 2.00
N ALA A 97 -4.08 0.86 2.71
CA ALA A 97 -3.07 1.89 2.50
C ALA A 97 -1.71 1.43 3.06
N THR A 98 -0.79 1.06 2.18
CA THR A 98 0.55 0.55 2.55
C THR A 98 1.66 1.54 2.28
N ASN A 99 1.39 2.57 1.49
CA ASN A 99 2.38 3.56 1.10
C ASN A 99 1.76 4.96 1.05
N THR A 100 2.61 5.98 0.95
CA THR A 100 2.21 7.35 0.62
C THR A 100 2.84 7.75 -0.70
N GLY A 101 2.03 8.27 -1.62
CA GLY A 101 2.54 8.96 -2.79
C GLY A 101 2.66 10.44 -2.49
N GLY A 102 3.90 10.92 -2.29
CA GLY A 102 4.18 12.30 -1.89
C GLY A 102 3.92 13.35 -2.98
N ASP A 103 3.89 12.90 -4.24
CA ASP A 103 3.62 13.63 -5.47
C ASP A 103 2.15 13.60 -5.89
N LEU A 104 1.31 12.85 -5.17
CA LEU A 104 -0.11 12.72 -5.47
C LEU A 104 -0.89 13.94 -4.98
N GLY A 105 -1.97 14.26 -5.72
CA GLY A 105 -2.99 15.20 -5.25
C GLY A 105 -3.78 14.67 -4.06
N ASP A 106 -4.64 15.53 -3.50
CA ASP A 106 -5.50 15.17 -2.38
C ASP A 106 -6.54 14.10 -2.74
N ASN A 107 -6.79 13.19 -1.79
CA ASN A 107 -7.70 12.04 -1.90
C ASN A 107 -7.36 11.07 -3.05
N HIS A 108 -6.08 10.97 -3.37
CA HIS A 108 -5.59 10.09 -4.43
C HIS A 108 -5.19 8.72 -3.84
N PHE A 109 -5.67 7.67 -4.51
CA PHE A 109 -5.26 6.28 -4.34
C PHE A 109 -4.50 5.82 -5.59
N ASP A 110 -3.21 5.58 -5.45
CA ASP A 110 -2.40 4.92 -6.47
C ASP A 110 -2.42 3.41 -6.18
N ILE A 111 -3.23 2.69 -6.97
CA ILE A 111 -3.55 1.27 -6.73
C ILE A 111 -2.35 0.42 -7.14
N GLN A 112 -1.84 -0.39 -6.21
CA GLN A 112 -0.79 -1.36 -6.52
C GLN A 112 -1.35 -2.44 -7.44
N MET A 113 -0.62 -2.71 -8.53
CA MET A 113 -0.93 -3.74 -9.53
C MET A 113 0.27 -4.67 -9.69
#